data_AF-A0A8B8BQG5-F1
#
_entry.id   AF-A0A8B8BQG5-F1
#
_cell.length_a   1.000
_cell.length_b   1.000
_cell.length_c   1.000
_cell.angle_alpha   90.00
_cell.angle_beta   90.00
_cell.angle_gamma   90.00
#
_symmetry.space_group_name_H-M   'P 1'
#
loop_
_entity.id
_entity.type
_entity.pdbx_description
1 polymer ?
#
loop_
_entity_poly.entity_id
_entity_poly.type
_entity_poly.pdbx_seq_one_letter_code
_entity_poly.pdbx_strand_id
1 'polypeptide(L)'
;MIVLACENGRYGKNCSYNCSSNCKTCKHTHGTCSCHAGWSGPNCSIACNNSYGENCEYSCDSICVNQTCDRFDGTCVRGTYGDVAILENSRSNYKEDKCTAGLSVSIGFNAVLLAVVLLLLWRHYTKGHSGAINSCWESSLYEKSTHTNVPEPTYQELDVKENPYQNTTIS
;
A
#
# COMPACT_ATOMS: atom_id res chain seq x y z
N MET A 1 5.42 11.84 50.05
CA MET A 1 5.53 10.36 49.90
C MET A 1 6.29 10.11 48.61
N ILE A 2 7.52 9.60 48.69
CA ILE A 2 8.30 9.28 47.49
C ILE A 2 7.88 7.87 47.07
N VAL A 3 7.27 7.73 45.89
CA VAL A 3 7.04 6.42 45.29
C VAL A 3 8.30 6.10 44.49
N LEU A 4 9.14 5.18 45.01
CA LEU A 4 10.27 4.67 44.25
C LEU A 4 9.76 4.03 42.95
N ALA A 5 10.49 4.20 41.85
CA ALA A 5 10.20 3.49 40.61
C ALA A 5 10.27 1.98 40.86
N CYS A 6 9.28 1.23 40.38
CA CYS A 6 9.31 -0.23 40.41
C CYS A 6 10.04 -0.79 39.20
N GLU A 7 10.54 -2.01 39.34
CA GLU A 7 10.96 -2.81 38.19
C GLU A 7 9.79 -2.98 37.19
N ASN A 8 10.14 -3.14 35.90
CA ASN A 8 9.16 -3.36 34.84
C ASN A 8 8.22 -4.52 35.19
N GLY A 9 6.92 -4.31 34.95
CA GLY A 9 5.89 -5.30 35.24
C GLY A 9 5.40 -5.32 36.70
N ARG A 10 5.85 -4.41 37.57
CA ARG A 10 5.36 -4.28 38.95
C ARG A 10 4.83 -2.88 39.26
N TYR A 11 3.91 -2.81 40.23
CA TYR A 11 3.33 -1.54 40.68
C TYR A 11 2.90 -1.54 42.16
N GLY A 12 2.58 -0.34 42.65
CA GLY A 12 2.03 -0.07 43.97
C GLY A 12 3.09 0.08 45.06
N LYS A 13 2.63 0.18 46.31
CA LYS A 13 3.53 0.34 47.48
C LYS A 13 4.47 -0.86 47.55
N ASN A 14 5.77 -0.60 47.66
CA ASN A 14 6.81 -1.64 47.69
C ASN A 14 6.78 -2.60 46.49
N CYS A 15 6.20 -2.21 45.34
CA CYS A 15 6.14 -3.04 44.12
C CYS A 15 5.52 -4.43 44.35
N SER A 16 4.53 -4.50 45.24
CA SER A 16 3.91 -5.75 45.69
C SER A 16 2.89 -6.33 44.70
N TYR A 17 2.49 -5.58 43.67
CA TYR A 17 1.54 -6.03 42.65
C TYR A 17 2.21 -6.21 41.30
N ASN A 18 1.71 -7.14 40.50
CA ASN A 18 2.17 -7.41 39.14
C ASN A 18 1.21 -6.81 38.12
N CYS A 19 1.76 -6.18 37.09
CA CYS A 19 1.01 -5.77 35.91
C CYS A 19 0.58 -7.00 35.10
N SER A 20 -0.52 -6.89 34.37
CA SER A 20 -0.94 -7.94 33.43
C SER A 20 0.10 -8.12 32.32
N SER A 21 0.28 -9.35 31.85
CA SER A 21 1.13 -9.67 30.70
C SER A 21 0.66 -9.01 29.41
N ASN A 22 -0.61 -8.62 29.35
CA ASN A 22 -1.21 -7.93 28.20
C ASN A 22 -1.06 -6.41 28.28
N CYS A 23 -0.40 -5.88 29.32
CA CYS A 23 -0.09 -4.46 29.42
C CYS A 23 1.18 -4.13 28.61
N LYS A 24 1.01 -3.31 27.58
CA LYS A 24 2.12 -2.72 26.82
C LYS A 24 2.92 -1.74 27.67
N THR A 25 2.23 -0.91 28.44
CA THR A 25 2.84 -0.03 29.45
C THR A 25 2.07 -0.18 30.75
N CYS A 26 2.76 -0.05 31.87
CA CYS A 26 2.15 -0.15 33.19
C CYS A 26 2.74 0.92 34.11
N LYS A 27 1.88 1.75 34.71
CA LYS A 27 2.33 2.80 35.63
C LYS A 27 2.70 2.20 36.98
N HIS A 28 3.96 2.28 37.37
CA HIS A 28 4.46 1.73 38.63
C HIS A 28 3.75 2.29 39.89
N THR A 29 3.16 3.48 39.82
CA THR A 29 2.51 4.13 40.96
C THR A 29 1.17 3.48 41.32
N HIS A 30 0.33 3.16 40.33
CA HIS A 30 -1.05 2.74 40.53
C HIS A 30 -1.51 1.60 39.59
N GLY A 31 -0.65 1.09 38.72
CA GLY A 31 -0.90 -0.10 37.90
C GLY A 31 -1.74 0.12 36.65
N THR A 32 -2.09 1.37 36.30
CA THR A 32 -2.85 1.62 35.07
C THR A 32 -2.04 1.19 33.86
N CYS A 33 -2.68 0.44 32.99
CA CYS A 33 -2.07 -0.09 31.78
C CYS A 33 -2.57 0.60 30.51
N SER A 34 -1.66 0.73 29.54
CA SER A 34 -2.04 0.71 28.13
C SER A 34 -1.92 -0.72 27.63
N CYS A 35 -2.92 -1.21 26.90
CA CYS A 35 -2.98 -2.60 26.48
C CYS A 35 -2.25 -2.86 25.17
N HIS A 36 -1.67 -4.06 25.06
CA HIS A 36 -1.23 -4.60 23.79
C HIS A 36 -2.41 -4.75 22.82
N ALA A 37 -2.09 -4.84 21.53
CA ALA A 37 -3.08 -5.08 20.50
C ALA A 37 -3.96 -6.30 20.84
N GLY A 38 -5.25 -6.17 20.58
CA GLY A 38 -6.25 -7.18 20.88
C GLY A 38 -6.78 -7.15 22.31
N TRP A 39 -6.21 -6.38 23.23
CA TRP A 39 -6.65 -6.36 24.63
C TRP A 39 -7.17 -4.99 25.07
N SER A 40 -8.11 -4.98 26.01
CA SER A 40 -8.66 -3.79 26.64
C SER A 40 -9.12 -4.05 28.08
N GLY A 41 -9.69 -3.00 28.70
CA GLY A 41 -10.17 -3.03 30.07
C GLY A 41 -9.11 -2.68 31.12
N PRO A 42 -9.49 -2.57 32.41
CA PRO A 42 -8.66 -1.98 33.47
C PRO A 42 -7.29 -2.63 33.71
N ASN A 43 -7.11 -3.89 33.28
CA ASN A 43 -5.85 -4.63 33.35
C ASN A 43 -5.56 -5.41 32.05
N CYS A 44 -6.09 -4.95 30.91
CA CYS A 44 -5.91 -5.65 29.63
C CYS A 44 -6.37 -7.11 29.66
N SER A 45 -7.43 -7.38 30.43
CA SER A 45 -7.99 -8.71 30.66
C SER A 45 -9.14 -9.05 29.72
N ILE A 46 -9.61 -8.07 28.95
CA ILE A 46 -10.74 -8.23 28.04
C ILE A 46 -10.18 -8.34 26.64
N ALA A 47 -10.59 -9.37 25.91
CA ALA A 47 -10.27 -9.47 24.50
C ALA A 47 -11.15 -8.54 23.67
N CYS A 48 -10.57 -7.90 22.65
CA CYS A 48 -11.35 -7.14 21.69
C CYS A 48 -12.41 -8.02 21.04
N ASN A 49 -13.59 -7.44 20.85
CA ASN A 49 -14.71 -8.05 20.17
C ASN A 49 -15.22 -7.03 19.14
N ASN A 50 -15.35 -7.44 17.88
CA ASN A 50 -15.67 -6.56 16.74
C ASN A 50 -14.81 -5.27 16.68
N SER A 51 -13.58 -5.37 17.19
CA SER A 51 -12.60 -4.30 17.30
C SER A 51 -11.19 -4.90 17.33
N TYR A 52 -10.18 -4.07 17.09
CA TYR A 52 -8.78 -4.47 17.01
C TYR A 52 -7.82 -3.35 17.42
N GLY A 53 -6.53 -3.69 17.50
CA GLY A 53 -5.46 -2.76 17.85
C GLY A 53 -5.31 -2.55 19.36
N GLU A 54 -4.44 -1.60 19.74
CA GLU A 54 -4.17 -1.28 21.14
C GLU A 54 -5.41 -0.73 21.82
N ASN A 55 -5.71 -1.23 23.02
CA ASN A 55 -6.92 -0.86 23.76
C ASN A 55 -8.24 -1.07 22.99
N CYS A 56 -8.24 -1.85 21.90
CA CYS A 56 -9.38 -2.02 20.98
C CYS A 56 -9.87 -0.70 20.36
N GLU A 57 -8.96 0.22 20.05
CA GLU A 57 -9.28 1.56 19.57
C GLU A 57 -9.97 1.57 18.19
N TYR A 58 -9.76 0.54 17.38
CA TYR A 58 -10.31 0.47 16.02
C TYR A 58 -11.46 -0.54 15.94
N SER A 59 -12.56 -0.15 15.31
CA SER A 59 -13.66 -1.09 15.00
C SER A 59 -13.35 -1.91 13.76
N CYS A 60 -13.82 -3.16 13.70
CA CYS A 60 -13.72 -3.95 12.48
C CYS A 60 -14.46 -3.28 11.32
N ASP A 61 -13.96 -3.48 10.10
CA ASP A 61 -14.60 -2.93 8.90
C ASP A 61 -15.98 -3.57 8.69
N SER A 62 -16.94 -2.76 8.23
CA SER A 62 -18.30 -3.20 7.86
C SER A 62 -18.33 -4.29 6.78
N ILE A 63 -17.30 -4.35 5.92
CA ILE A 63 -17.17 -5.38 4.91
C ILE A 63 -16.79 -6.74 5.51
N CYS A 64 -16.29 -6.80 6.75
CA CYS A 64 -15.96 -8.06 7.39
C CYS A 64 -17.22 -8.90 7.62
N VAL A 65 -17.14 -10.21 7.40
CA VAL A 65 -18.24 -11.14 7.72
C VAL A 65 -18.64 -10.95 9.19
N ASN A 66 -19.93 -10.72 9.44
CA ASN A 66 -20.49 -10.44 10.76
C ASN A 66 -19.80 -9.30 11.54
N GLN A 67 -19.13 -8.37 10.83
CA GLN A 67 -18.29 -7.32 11.43
C GLN A 67 -17.22 -7.85 12.38
N THR A 68 -16.71 -9.06 12.10
CA THR A 68 -15.69 -9.73 12.91
C THR A 68 -14.35 -9.71 12.18
N CYS A 69 -13.28 -9.35 12.90
CA CYS A 69 -11.92 -9.28 12.39
C CYS A 69 -10.92 -9.81 13.43
N ASP A 70 -9.70 -10.09 13.00
CA ASP A 70 -8.59 -10.41 13.89
C ASP A 70 -8.35 -9.25 14.86
N ARG A 71 -8.38 -9.58 16.15
CA ARG A 71 -8.28 -8.60 17.24
C ARG A 71 -6.93 -7.88 17.28
N PHE A 72 -5.87 -8.43 16.70
CA PHE A 72 -4.53 -7.85 16.76
C PHE A 72 -4.32 -6.85 15.62
N ASP A 73 -4.63 -7.24 14.38
CA ASP A 73 -4.29 -6.47 13.18
C ASP A 73 -5.49 -5.98 12.35
N GLY A 74 -6.71 -6.43 12.69
CA GLY A 74 -7.94 -6.04 12.01
C GLY A 74 -8.20 -6.78 10.70
N THR A 75 -7.40 -7.79 10.35
CA THR A 75 -7.61 -8.58 9.12
C THR A 75 -8.88 -9.41 9.22
N CYS A 76 -9.60 -9.58 8.12
CA CYS A 76 -10.86 -10.33 8.12
C CYS A 76 -11.19 -10.92 6.75
N VAL A 77 -12.07 -11.92 6.78
CA VAL A 77 -12.74 -12.37 5.56
C VAL A 77 -13.77 -11.33 5.16
N ARG A 78 -13.67 -10.82 3.94
CA ARG A 78 -14.64 -9.91 3.36
C ARG A 78 -15.94 -10.65 3.06
N GLY A 79 -17.04 -10.17 3.60
CA GLY A 79 -18.39 -10.59 3.25
C GLY A 79 -18.82 -9.92 1.95
N THR A 80 -19.29 -10.71 1.01
CA THR A 80 -20.08 -10.21 -0.12
C THR A 80 -21.47 -9.93 0.40
N TYR A 81 -21.73 -8.71 0.89
CA TYR A 81 -23.11 -8.21 0.91
C TYR A 81 -23.59 -8.30 -0.55
N GLY A 82 -24.77 -8.88 -0.76
CA GLY A 82 -25.29 -9.31 -2.07
C GLY A 82 -24.77 -8.52 -3.28
N ASP A 83 -24.28 -9.27 -4.26
CA ASP A 83 -24.15 -8.87 -5.67
C ASP A 83 -23.49 -7.53 -6.00
N VAL A 84 -22.24 -7.33 -5.58
CA VAL A 84 -21.23 -6.73 -6.49
C VAL A 84 -19.90 -7.44 -6.30
N ALA A 85 -19.54 -8.31 -7.24
CA ALA A 85 -18.16 -8.76 -7.40
C ALA A 85 -17.34 -7.58 -7.92
N ILE A 86 -16.83 -6.73 -7.03
CA ILE A 86 -15.64 -5.96 -7.38
C ILE A 86 -14.47 -6.91 -7.17
N LEU A 87 -14.05 -7.55 -8.27
CA LEU A 87 -12.67 -8.03 -8.44
C LEU A 87 -11.75 -6.81 -8.48
N GLU A 88 -11.67 -6.05 -7.39
CA GLU A 88 -10.60 -5.08 -7.21
C GLU A 88 -9.47 -5.83 -6.57
N ASN A 89 -8.66 -6.40 -7.47
CA ASN A 89 -7.25 -6.65 -7.32
C ASN A 89 -6.61 -5.50 -6.52
N SER A 90 -6.70 -5.58 -5.20
CA SER A 90 -5.98 -4.74 -4.26
C SER A 90 -4.55 -5.26 -4.22
N ARG A 91 -3.84 -5.09 -5.33
CA ARG A 91 -2.38 -5.08 -5.33
C ARG A 91 -2.02 -3.83 -4.53
N SER A 92 -1.77 -4.01 -3.24
CA SER A 92 -1.20 -2.99 -2.38
C SER A 92 -0.03 -2.35 -3.11
N ASN A 93 -0.19 -1.09 -3.48
CA ASN A 93 0.92 -0.28 -3.92
C ASN A 93 1.71 0.04 -2.64
N TYR A 94 2.57 -0.91 -2.24
CA TYR A 94 3.56 -0.65 -1.21
C TYR A 94 4.55 0.36 -1.81
N LYS A 95 4.31 1.63 -1.49
CA LYS A 95 5.20 2.72 -1.85
C LYS A 95 6.51 2.49 -1.11
N GLU A 96 7.53 2.07 -1.85
CA GLU A 96 8.87 1.88 -1.31
C GLU A 96 9.45 3.27 -0.98
N ASP A 97 9.28 3.71 0.27
CA ASP A 97 9.88 4.96 0.75
C ASP A 97 11.40 4.78 0.88
N LYS A 98 12.12 5.04 -0.21
CA LYS A 98 13.57 5.25 -0.13
C LYS A 98 13.86 6.71 0.22
N CYS A 99 14.38 6.91 1.42
CA CYS A 99 15.10 8.12 1.82
C CYS A 99 16.31 8.33 0.90
N THR A 100 16.12 9.04 -0.21
CA THR A 100 17.25 9.48 -1.04
C THR A 100 17.82 10.74 -0.39
N ALA A 101 18.91 10.58 0.36
CA ALA A 101 19.68 11.68 0.92
C ALA A 101 20.17 12.58 -0.23
N GLY A 102 19.83 13.87 -0.17
CA GLY A 102 20.20 14.84 -1.18
C GLY A 102 21.71 15.06 -1.27
N LEU A 103 22.24 14.96 -2.49
CA LEU A 103 23.46 15.66 -2.89
C LEU A 103 23.08 16.65 -3.99
N SER A 104 22.61 17.82 -3.57
CA SER A 104 22.41 18.98 -4.43
C SER A 104 23.77 19.61 -4.78
N VAL A 105 24.52 18.95 -5.67
CA VAL A 105 25.62 19.62 -6.38
C VAL A 105 25.04 20.15 -7.68
N SER A 106 24.68 21.44 -7.60
CA SER A 106 24.10 22.30 -8.62
C SER A 106 24.35 21.84 -10.06
N ILE A 107 23.28 21.38 -10.72
CA ILE A 107 23.19 21.16 -12.16
C ILE A 107 23.70 22.40 -12.93
N GLY A 108 23.61 23.58 -12.31
CA GLY A 108 24.16 24.83 -12.83
C GLY A 108 25.68 24.86 -13.02
N PHE A 109 26.49 24.31 -12.10
CA PHE A 109 27.96 24.35 -12.26
C PHE A 109 28.44 23.43 -13.37
N ASN A 110 27.88 22.23 -13.47
CA ASN A 110 28.18 21.33 -14.58
C ASN A 110 27.62 21.89 -15.90
N ALA A 111 26.44 22.50 -15.90
CA ALA A 111 25.89 23.17 -17.09
C ALA A 111 26.75 24.36 -17.53
N VAL A 112 27.27 25.16 -16.60
CA VAL A 112 28.16 26.30 -16.90
C VAL A 112 29.52 25.82 -17.38
N LEU A 113 30.10 24.79 -16.75
CA LEU A 113 31.37 24.19 -17.22
C LEU A 113 31.22 23.55 -18.60
N LEU A 114 30.12 22.84 -18.86
CA LEU A 114 29.80 22.29 -20.18
C LEU A 114 29.57 23.40 -21.20
N ALA A 115 28.86 24.48 -20.85
CA ALA A 115 28.65 25.61 -21.75
C ALA A 115 29.96 26.31 -22.12
N VAL A 116 30.89 26.51 -21.17
CA VAL A 116 32.20 27.11 -21.44
C VAL A 116 33.05 26.21 -22.33
N VAL A 117 33.11 24.90 -22.07
CA VAL A 117 33.85 23.94 -22.90
C VAL A 117 33.26 23.86 -24.31
N LEU A 118 31.93 23.83 -24.44
CA LEU A 118 31.24 23.84 -25.74
C LEU A 118 31.48 25.14 -26.51
N LEU A 119 31.51 26.30 -25.87
CA LEU A 119 31.84 27.57 -26.53
C LEU A 119 33.31 27.61 -26.99
N LEU A 120 34.24 27.03 -26.24
CA LEU A 120 35.65 26.94 -26.63
C LEU A 120 35.84 25.96 -27.80
N LEU A 121 35.18 24.80 -27.76
CA LEU A 121 35.17 23.82 -28.84
C LEU A 121 34.47 24.38 -30.08
N TRP A 122 33.37 25.11 -29.93
CA TRP A 122 32.66 25.78 -31.02
C TRP A 122 33.48 26.92 -31.61
N ARG A 123 34.26 27.66 -30.82
CA ARG A 123 35.23 28.66 -31.31
C ARG A 123 36.44 28.03 -32.01
N HIS A 124 36.80 26.81 -31.63
CA HIS A 124 37.81 26.00 -32.30
C HIS A 124 37.27 25.37 -33.60
N TYR A 125 36.01 24.95 -33.60
CA TYR A 125 35.29 24.32 -34.70
C TYR A 125 34.77 25.33 -35.75
N THR A 126 34.40 26.54 -35.35
CA THR A 126 34.11 27.64 -36.31
C THR A 126 35.36 28.17 -36.98
N LYS A 127 36.54 27.88 -36.43
CA LYS A 127 37.82 28.04 -37.12
C LYS A 127 38.21 26.81 -37.96
N GLY A 128 37.48 25.70 -37.86
CA GLY A 128 37.78 24.47 -38.56
C GLY A 128 36.54 23.60 -38.74
N HIS A 129 36.01 23.61 -39.96
CA HIS A 129 35.03 22.66 -40.50
C HIS A 129 33.54 23.01 -40.32
N SER A 130 32.97 23.65 -41.36
CA SER A 130 31.59 23.41 -41.81
C SER A 130 31.24 21.93 -41.76
N GLY A 131 30.11 21.54 -41.17
CA GLY A 131 29.67 20.16 -41.29
C GLY A 131 28.53 19.86 -40.34
N ALA A 132 27.33 19.79 -40.89
CA ALA A 132 26.10 19.54 -40.16
C ALA A 132 26.18 18.33 -39.23
N ILE A 133 25.65 18.53 -38.02
CA ILE A 133 25.36 17.51 -37.02
C ILE A 133 24.13 16.73 -37.50
N ASN A 134 24.26 15.40 -37.55
CA ASN A 134 23.13 14.51 -37.37
C ASN A 134 22.92 14.38 -35.86
N SER A 135 21.72 14.69 -35.36
CA SER A 135 21.11 13.84 -34.36
C SER A 135 19.65 14.20 -34.15
N CYS A 136 18.86 13.13 -34.08
CA CYS A 136 17.46 13.12 -33.75
C CYS A 136 17.22 13.83 -32.41
N TRP A 137 16.30 14.79 -32.47
CA TRP A 137 15.66 15.41 -31.34
C TRP A 137 14.35 14.65 -31.09
N GLU A 138 14.21 14.24 -29.84
CA GLU A 138 13.01 14.39 -29.01
C GLU A 138 11.65 13.99 -29.58
N SER A 139 11.18 12.85 -29.05
CA SER A 139 9.85 12.67 -28.45
C SER A 139 8.70 13.52 -29.01
N SER A 140 7.86 12.91 -29.86
CA SER A 140 6.45 13.28 -29.95
C SER A 140 5.62 12.01 -29.99
N LEU A 141 4.80 11.83 -28.95
CA LEU A 141 3.37 11.48 -28.97
C LEU A 141 2.93 10.33 -29.90
N TYR A 142 1.98 9.52 -29.43
CA TYR A 142 1.28 8.48 -30.19
C TYR A 142 2.16 7.28 -30.67
N GLU A 143 2.16 6.18 -29.93
CA GLU A 143 2.27 4.86 -30.58
C GLU A 143 0.87 4.55 -31.13
N LYS A 144 0.61 5.00 -32.37
CA LYS A 144 -0.55 4.56 -33.15
C LYS A 144 -0.36 3.06 -33.39
N SER A 145 -1.22 2.24 -32.78
CA SER A 145 -1.29 0.81 -33.05
C SER A 145 -1.45 0.61 -34.56
N THR A 146 -0.36 0.19 -35.21
CA THR A 146 -0.38 -0.10 -36.63
C THR A 146 -1.11 -1.42 -36.79
N HIS A 147 -2.21 -1.37 -37.53
CA HIS A 147 -2.93 -2.53 -38.06
C HIS A 147 -1.93 -3.48 -38.71
N THR A 148 -1.57 -4.57 -38.03
CA THR A 148 -1.09 -5.76 -38.70
C THR A 148 -2.34 -6.48 -39.20
N ASN A 149 -2.55 -6.46 -40.51
CA ASN A 149 -3.54 -7.33 -41.15
C ASN A 149 -3.14 -8.79 -40.87
N VAL A 150 -3.74 -9.38 -39.84
CA VAL A 150 -3.78 -10.83 -39.71
C VAL A 150 -4.83 -11.31 -40.71
N PRO A 151 -4.52 -12.26 -41.62
CA PRO A 151 -5.51 -12.84 -42.50
C PRO A 151 -6.66 -13.40 -41.68
N GLU A 152 -7.86 -13.02 -42.06
CA GLU A 152 -9.15 -13.49 -41.57
C GLU A 152 -9.13 -15.03 -41.41
N PRO A 153 -9.26 -15.59 -40.19
CA PRO A 153 -9.58 -16.99 -40.06
C PRO A 153 -11.04 -17.18 -40.47
N THR A 154 -11.21 -17.83 -41.60
CA THR A 154 -12.48 -18.29 -42.17
C THR A 154 -13.32 -18.97 -41.08
N TYR A 155 -14.36 -18.30 -40.60
CA TYR A 155 -15.37 -18.96 -39.78
C TYR A 155 -16.13 -19.96 -40.67
N GLN A 156 -16.11 -21.23 -40.29
CA GLN A 156 -17.06 -22.22 -40.81
C GLN A 156 -18.31 -22.15 -39.94
N GLU A 157 -19.45 -21.82 -40.55
CA GLU A 157 -20.76 -21.99 -39.93
C GLU A 157 -20.95 -23.47 -39.58
N LEU A 158 -21.20 -23.75 -38.30
CA LEU A 158 -21.75 -25.01 -37.87
C LEU A 158 -23.26 -24.83 -37.76
N ASP A 159 -23.96 -25.26 -38.82
CA ASP A 159 -25.40 -25.51 -38.84
C ASP A 159 -25.77 -26.51 -37.75
N VAL A 160 -26.18 -26.02 -36.58
CA VAL A 160 -26.85 -26.87 -35.57
C VAL A 160 -28.34 -26.81 -35.84
N LYS A 161 -28.81 -27.88 -36.47
CA LYS A 161 -30.22 -28.16 -36.79
C LYS A 161 -31.09 -28.15 -35.53
N GLU A 162 -32.28 -27.58 -35.68
CA GLU A 162 -33.42 -27.68 -34.76
C GLU A 162 -33.66 -29.11 -34.26
N ASN A 163 -33.97 -29.24 -32.97
CA ASN A 163 -34.95 -30.21 -32.48
C ASN A 163 -35.42 -29.90 -31.03
N PRO A 164 -36.60 -30.36 -30.59
CA PRO A 164 -37.67 -29.49 -30.12
C PRO A 164 -38.39 -30.09 -28.90
N TYR A 165 -38.11 -29.65 -27.68
CA TYR A 165 -38.93 -30.03 -26.51
C TYR A 165 -39.04 -28.80 -25.61
N GLN A 166 -39.89 -27.85 -25.99
CA GLN A 166 -41.28 -27.70 -25.51
C GLN A 166 -41.34 -27.21 -24.06
N ASN A 167 -41.61 -25.92 -23.94
CA ASN A 167 -42.13 -25.25 -22.77
C ASN A 167 -43.55 -25.77 -22.47
N THR A 168 -43.85 -26.09 -21.21
CA THR A 168 -45.24 -26.07 -20.73
C THR A 168 -45.35 -25.44 -19.35
N THR A 169 -46.04 -24.30 -19.39
CA THR A 169 -46.76 -23.49 -18.39
C THR A 169 -47.30 -24.14 -17.10
N ILE A 170 -47.15 -23.39 -16.01
CA ILE A 170 -48.18 -22.84 -15.10
C ILE A 170 -49.53 -23.59 -15.03
N SER A 171 -49.84 -24.15 -13.85
CA SER A 171 -51.07 -23.92 -13.06
C SER A 171 -50.94 -24.55 -11.67
#